data_AF-A0A645HZQ2-F1
#
_entry.id   AF-A0A645HZQ2-F1
#
_cell.length_a   1.000
_cell.length_b   1.000
_cell.length_c   1.000
_cell.angle_alpha   90.00
_cell.angle_beta   90.00
_cell.angle_gamma   90.00
#
_symmetry.space_group_name_H-M   'P 1'
#
loop_
_entity.id
_entity.type
_entity.pdbx_description
1 polymer ?
#
loop_
_entity_poly.entity_id
_entity_poly.type
_entity_poly.pdbx_seq_one_letter_code
_entity_poly.pdbx_strand_id
1 'polypeptide(L)' 'MMVAQVCGYQPYEFIHTFGDVHIYKDHIEQVNQQLTREPKPLPKLMLNPNVTDIFDFKYEDFTLVDYDPYPLIKAKVSV' A
#
# COMPACT_ATOMS: atom_id res chain seq x y z
N MET A 1 11.07 0.30 -1.86
CA MET A 1 11.62 -1.07 -1.97
C MET A 1 12.35 -1.28 -3.28
N MET A 2 11.71 -1.08 -4.45
CA MET A 2 12.35 -1.29 -5.76
C MET A 2 13.67 -0.51 -5.92
N VAL A 3 13.67 0.81 -5.66
CA VAL A 3 14.87 1.65 -5.72
C VAL A 3 15.98 1.14 -4.78
N ALA A 4 15.61 0.72 -3.57
CA ALA A 4 16.57 0.15 -2.63
C ALA A 4 17.22 -1.11 -3.23
N GLN A 5 16.43 -2.04 -3.78
CA GLN A 5 16.94 -3.27 -4.38
C GLN A 5 17.91 -3.00 -5.55
N VAL A 6 17.52 -2.21 -6.54
CA VAL A 6 18.36 -1.97 -7.74
C VAL A 6 19.62 -1.16 -7.44
N CYS A 7 19.63 -0.42 -6.32
CA CYS A 7 20.80 0.28 -5.82
C CYS A 7 21.62 -0.52 -4.79
N GLY A 8 21.23 -1.77 -4.47
CA GLY A 8 21.95 -2.61 -3.50
C GLY A 8 21.76 -2.22 -2.02
N TYR A 9 20.67 -1.53 -1.70
CA TYR A 9 20.29 -1.08 -0.36
C TYR A 9 19.08 -1.85 0.20
N GLN A 10 18.76 -1.58 1.47
CA GLN A 10 17.58 -2.09 2.14
C GLN A 10 16.54 -0.98 2.35
N PRO A 11 15.23 -1.27 2.20
CA PRO A 11 14.19 -0.34 2.62
C PRO A 11 14.24 -0.13 4.13
N TYR A 12 13.94 1.09 4.57
CA TYR A 12 13.93 1.45 5.99
C TYR A 12 12.61 2.12 6.36
N GLU A 13 12.56 3.45 6.34
CA GLU A 13 11.37 4.23 6.69
C GLU A 13 10.75 4.87 5.45
N PHE A 14 9.41 4.90 5.42
CA PHE A 14 8.64 5.69 4.49
C PHE A 14 8.00 6.86 5.23
N ILE A 15 8.48 8.07 4.95
CA ILE A 15 7.98 9.30 5.57
C ILE A 15 6.97 9.94 4.62
N HIS A 16 5.72 10.07 5.06
CA HIS A 16 4.65 10.69 4.29
C HIS A 16 4.17 11.97 4.99
N THR A 17 4.26 13.10 4.29
CA THR A 17 3.83 14.42 4.78
C THR A 17 2.66 14.91 3.95
N PHE A 18 1.62 15.43 4.60
CA PHE A 18 0.44 16.00 3.94
C PHE A 18 0.48 17.54 3.92
N GLY A 19 -0.10 18.13 2.87
CA GLY A 19 -0.45 19.56 2.81
C GLY A 19 -1.92 19.77 3.18
N ASP A 20 -2.80 19.67 2.18
CA ASP A 20 -4.25 19.59 2.40
C ASP A 20 -4.67 18.11 2.49
N VAL A 21 -5.17 17.71 3.65
CA VAL A 21 -5.73 16.38 3.90
C VAL A 21 -7.20 16.53 4.25
N HIS A 22 -8.07 15.88 3.49
CA HIS A 22 -9.52 16.00 3.63
C HIS A 22 -10.24 14.70 3.30
N ILE A 23 -11.51 14.64 3.68
CA ILE A 23 -12.44 13.53 3.40
C ILE A 23 -13.57 14.08 2.54
N TYR A 24 -13.87 13.41 1.43
CA TYR A 24 -15.03 13.75 0.60
C TYR A 24 -16.33 13.42 1.34
N LYS A 25 -17.35 14.27 1.16
CA LYS A 25 -18.62 14.14 1.90
C LYS A 25 -19.32 12.81 1.64
N ASP A 26 -19.23 12.27 0.44
CA ASP A 26 -19.80 10.99 0.04
C ASP A 26 -18.98 9.77 0.51
N HIS A 27 -17.87 10.00 1.26
CA HIS A 27 -17.05 8.94 1.86
C HIS A 27 -17.21 8.84 3.39
N ILE A 28 -17.98 9.73 4.02
CA ILE A 28 -18.07 9.79 5.49
C ILE A 28 -18.60 8.48 6.08
N GLU A 29 -19.60 7.85 5.46
CA GLU A 29 -20.14 6.56 5.93
C GLU A 29 -19.09 5.44 5.84
N GLN A 30 -18.34 5.38 4.74
CA GLN A 30 -17.28 4.40 4.50
C GLN A 30 -16.12 4.57 5.48
N VAL A 31 -15.72 5.81 5.76
CA VAL A 31 -14.68 6.11 6.76
C VAL A 31 -15.15 5.66 8.15
N ASN A 32 -16.38 6.01 8.53
CA ASN A 32 -16.92 5.59 9.83
C ASN A 32 -16.97 4.06 9.95
N GLN A 33 -17.39 3.35 8.90
CA GLN A 33 -17.35 1.88 8.87
C GLN A 33 -15.92 1.33 8.97
N GLN A 34 -14.94 1.98 8.34
CA GLN A 34 -13.54 1.54 8.41
C GLN A 34 -12.97 1.74 9.82
N LEU A 35 -13.33 2.84 10.50
CA LEU A 35 -12.89 3.15 11.86
C LEU A 35 -13.44 2.20 12.92
N THR A 36 -14.48 1.40 12.63
CA THR A 36 -14.96 0.35 13.54
C THR A 36 -14.13 -0.94 13.48
N ARG A 37 -13.09 -1.02 12.63
CA ARG A 37 -12.30 -2.23 12.42
C ARG A 37 -11.00 -2.17 13.21
N GLU A 38 -10.74 -3.22 13.99
CA GLU A 38 -9.45 -3.38 14.68
C GLU A 38 -8.33 -3.70 13.67
N PRO A 39 -7.20 -2.97 13.67
CA PRO A 39 -6.09 -3.25 12.78
C PRO A 39 -5.57 -4.68 12.92
N LYS A 40 -5.39 -5.37 11.80
CA LYS A 40 -4.73 -6.68 11.73
C LYS A 40 -3.21 -6.52 11.49
N PRO A 41 -2.40 -7.58 11.72
CA PRO A 41 -0.98 -7.55 11.39
C PRO A 41 -0.75 -7.10 9.94
N LEU A 42 0.31 -6.32 9.73
CA LEU A 42 0.69 -5.85 8.39
C LEU A 42 1.19 -7.04 7.54
N PRO A 43 0.90 -7.05 6.22
CA PRO A 43 1.46 -8.03 5.31
C PRO A 43 2.95 -7.76 5.06
N LYS A 44 3.61 -8.70 4.38
CA LYS A 44 4.96 -8.52 3.86
C LYS A 44 4.93 -8.45 2.34
N LEU A 45 5.61 -7.46 1.77
CA LEU A 45 5.82 -7.37 0.33
C LEU A 45 7.22 -7.91 -0.01
N MET A 46 7.28 -8.96 -0.82
CA MET A 46 8.52 -9.55 -1.32
C MET A 46 8.70 -9.18 -2.79
N LEU A 47 9.93 -8.84 -3.17
CA LEU A 47 10.31 -8.55 -4.55
C LEU A 47 11.16 -9.70 -5.12
N ASN A 48 11.02 -10.00 -6.40
CA ASN A 48 11.92 -10.92 -7.11
C ASN A 48 13.36 -10.37 -7.05
N PRO A 49 14.31 -11.08 -6.40
CA PRO A 49 15.66 -10.58 -6.23
C PRO A 49 16.49 -10.57 -7.52
N ASN A 50 16.02 -11.24 -8.57
CA ASN A 50 16.72 -11.31 -9.86
C ASN A 50 16.51 -10.06 -10.72
N VAL A 51 15.56 -9.18 -10.36
CA VAL A 51 15.32 -7.93 -11.09
C VAL A 51 16.30 -6.88 -10.61
N THR A 52 17.19 -6.45 -11.50
CA THR A 52 18.26 -5.49 -11.20
C THR A 52 18.12 -4.14 -11.91
N ASP A 53 17.18 -4.00 -12.85
CA ASP A 53 16.82 -2.72 -13.47
C ASP A 53 15.44 -2.26 -12.97
N ILE A 54 15.29 -0.97 -12.71
CA ILE A 54 14.05 -0.40 -12.19
C ILE A 54 12.87 -0.53 -13.17
N PHE A 55 13.14 -0.61 -14.47
CA PHE A 55 12.15 -0.70 -15.53
C PHE A 55 11.75 -2.15 -15.88
N ASP A 56 12.48 -3.14 -15.36
CA ASP A 56 12.23 -4.55 -15.65
C ASP A 56 11.17 -5.21 -14.74
N PHE A 57 10.78 -4.54 -13.66
CA PHE A 57 9.76 -5.05 -12.73
C PHE A 57 8.40 -5.24 -13.42
N LYS A 58 7.81 -6.42 -13.22
CA LYS A 58 6.46 -6.78 -13.67
C LYS A 58 5.57 -7.15 -12.49
N TYR A 59 4.27 -7.29 -12.75
CA TYR A 59 3.31 -7.67 -11.72
C TYR A 59 3.71 -8.96 -10.98
N GLU A 60 4.23 -9.94 -11.70
CA GLU A 60 4.60 -11.25 -11.16
C GLU A 60 5.83 -11.20 -10.24
N ASP A 61 6.60 -10.11 -10.26
CA ASP A 61 7.79 -9.92 -9.41
C ASP A 61 7.45 -9.46 -7.99
N PHE A 62 6.18 -9.21 -7.70
CA PHE A 62 5.70 -8.77 -6.40
C PHE A 62 4.86 -9.88 -5.77
N THR A 63 5.27 -10.35 -4.59
CA THR A 63 4.48 -11.30 -3.80
C THR A 63 4.07 -10.65 -2.50
N LEU A 64 2.75 -10.58 -2.27
CA LEU A 64 2.18 -10.11 -1.02
C LEU A 64 1.88 -11.32 -0.13
N VAL A 65 2.55 -11.42 1.00
CA VAL A 65 2.48 -12.55 1.95
C VAL A 65 1.73 -12.10 3.19
N ASP A 66 0.91 -12.99 3.75
CA ASP A 66 0.12 -12.77 4.98
C ASP A 66 -0.87 -11.60 4.87
N TYR A 67 -1.40 -11.33 3.68
CA TYR A 67 -2.43 -10.31 3.49
C TYR A 67 -3.83 -10.83 3.82
N ASP A 68 -4.30 -10.50 5.02
CA ASP A 68 -5.63 -10.84 5.53
C ASP A 68 -6.46 -9.57 5.81
N PRO A 69 -6.99 -8.89 4.78
CA PRO A 69 -7.76 -7.67 4.97
C PRO A 69 -9.19 -7.95 5.46
N TYR A 70 -9.86 -6.94 5.99
CA TYR A 70 -11.31 -6.95 6.09
C TYR A 70 -11.96 -6.82 4.70
N PRO A 71 -13.25 -7.16 4.55
CA PRO A 71 -13.96 -7.01 3.28
C PRO A 71 -13.89 -5.59 2.71
N LEU A 72 -13.87 -5.50 1.38
CA LEU A 72 -13.85 -4.24 0.64
C LEU A 72 -15.00 -3.31 1.07
N ILE A 73 -14.67 -2.04 1.32
CA ILE A 73 -15.64 -0.94 1.43
C ILE A 73 -15.60 -0.15 0.13
N LYS A 74 -16.73 -0.03 -0.56
CA LYS A 74 -16.80 0.70 -1.84
C LYS A 74 -17.04 2.20 -1.58
N ALA A 75 -16.15 3.04 -2.10
CA ALA A 75 -16.29 4.50 -2.16
C ALA A 75 -16.15 4.98 -3.62
N LYS A 76 -16.86 6.04 -4.01
CA LYS A 76 -16.84 6.56 -5.39
C LYS A 76 -15.74 7.61 -5.56
N VAL A 77 -15.11 7.67 -6.71
CA VAL A 77 -14.25 8.83 -7.02
C VAL A 77 -15.14 10.03 -7.28
N SER A 78 -14.92 11.14 -6.57
CA SER A 78 -15.59 12.40 -6.84
C SER A 78 -15.00 13.03 -8.11
N VAL A 79 -15.87 13.61 -8.95
CA VAL A 79 -15.51 14.30 -10.20
C VAL A 79 -15.57 15.80 -9.98
#